data_AF-A0A7X8VEZ1-F1
#
_entry.id   AF-A0A7X8VEZ1-F1
#
_cell.length_a   1.000
_cell.length_b   1.000
_cell.length_c   1.000
_cell.angle_alpha   90.00
_cell.angle_beta   90.00
_cell.angle_gamma   90.00
#
_symmetry.space_group_name_H-M   'P 1'
#
loop_
_entity.id
_entity.type
_entity.pdbx_description
1 polymer ?
#
loop_
_entity_poly.entity_id
_entity_poly.type
_entity_poly.pdbx_seq_one_letter_code
_entity_poly.pdbx_strand_id
1 'polypeptide(L)'
;MKKLLVFLAILILLLPSTVLANDINDRVQIHGDVKILANEIVGGDVVAVMGDVTVDGKVMGDVVAVMGDAIINGEVIGDVVVIGGHVTRSDTSKIYGKVTQIGVGEGIGNMIRNFTRFRPRFNFGGSYVFYSAYKIARFLGTIALAALCVILFPNSVKVVAKAVDMQPGRKVLIGLL
;
A
#
# COMPACT_ATOMS: atom_id res chain seq x y z
N MET A 1 -11.10 -26.51 -28.62
CA MET A 1 -11.79 -26.30 -27.33
C MET A 1 -10.82 -26.20 -26.13
N LYS A 2 -9.90 -27.16 -25.91
CA LYS A 2 -8.91 -27.09 -24.80
C LYS A 2 -8.02 -25.83 -24.80
N LYS A 3 -7.60 -25.36 -25.98
CA LYS A 3 -6.79 -24.14 -26.15
C LYS A 3 -7.54 -22.84 -25.82
N LEU A 4 -8.86 -22.81 -26.06
CA LEU A 4 -9.73 -21.68 -25.72
C LEU A 4 -9.94 -21.60 -24.20
N LEU A 5 -10.10 -22.75 -23.55
CA LEU A 5 -10.24 -22.87 -22.10
C LEU A 5 -8.98 -22.40 -21.35
N VAL A 6 -7.80 -22.74 -21.85
CA VAL A 6 -6.52 -22.29 -21.29
C VAL A 6 -6.33 -20.78 -21.49
N PHE A 7 -6.72 -20.23 -22.64
CA PHE A 7 -6.65 -18.80 -22.89
C PHE A 7 -7.60 -18.00 -21.99
N LEU A 8 -8.81 -18.51 -21.77
CA LEU A 8 -9.80 -17.92 -20.88
C LEU A 8 -9.35 -17.97 -19.40
N ALA A 9 -8.73 -19.06 -18.97
CA ALA A 9 -8.16 -19.19 -17.62
C ALA A 9 -6.98 -18.23 -17.38
N ILE A 10 -6.11 -18.05 -18.37
CA ILE A 10 -4.98 -17.10 -18.32
C ILE A 10 -5.48 -15.66 -18.33
N LEU A 11 -6.55 -15.36 -19.08
CA LEU A 11 -7.17 -14.03 -19.10
C LEU A 11 -7.78 -13.67 -17.74
N ILE A 12 -8.43 -14.63 -17.06
CA ILE A 12 -8.97 -14.45 -15.70
C ILE A 12 -7.86 -14.21 -14.67
N LEU A 13 -6.68 -14.81 -14.84
CA LEU A 13 -5.49 -14.59 -14.01
C LEU A 13 -4.77 -13.26 -14.30
N LEU A 14 -4.98 -12.67 -15.49
CA LEU A 14 -4.41 -11.40 -15.93
C LEU A 14 -5.34 -10.20 -15.65
N LEU A 15 -6.60 -10.44 -15.29
CA LEU A 15 -7.43 -9.39 -14.74
C LEU A 15 -6.77 -8.94 -13.43
N PRO A 16 -6.46 -7.65 -13.27
CA PRO A 16 -6.15 -7.14 -11.95
C PRO A 16 -7.42 -7.40 -11.15
N SER A 17 -7.40 -8.40 -10.28
CA SER A 17 -8.18 -8.30 -9.07
C SER A 17 -7.60 -7.06 -8.40
N THR A 18 -8.18 -5.90 -8.71
CA THR A 18 -8.23 -4.80 -7.78
C THR A 18 -8.97 -5.39 -6.60
N VAL A 19 -8.21 -6.09 -5.76
CA VAL A 19 -8.51 -6.21 -4.35
C VAL A 19 -8.48 -4.75 -3.93
N LEU A 20 -9.64 -4.11 -4.07
CA LEU A 20 -10.01 -3.05 -3.16
C LEU A 20 -9.89 -3.75 -1.82
N ALA A 21 -8.73 -3.60 -1.20
CA ALA A 21 -8.61 -3.80 0.22
C ALA A 21 -9.50 -2.71 0.78
N ASN A 22 -10.80 -3.00 0.86
CA ASN A 22 -11.71 -2.36 1.77
C ASN A 22 -11.28 -2.92 3.12
N ASP A 23 -10.13 -2.43 3.59
CA ASP A 23 -9.55 -2.85 4.85
C ASP A 23 -10.45 -2.26 5.94
N ILE A 24 -11.47 -3.04 6.27
CA ILE A 24 -12.12 -3.03 7.57
C ILE A 24 -11.14 -3.51 8.67
N ASN A 25 -9.88 -3.79 8.33
CA ASN A 25 -8.80 -4.19 9.24
C ASN A 25 -8.00 -2.97 9.73
N ASP A 26 -6.99 -3.25 10.56
CA ASP A 26 -6.10 -2.24 11.12
C ASP A 26 -5.30 -1.49 10.05
N ARG A 27 -5.19 -0.17 10.20
CA ARG A 27 -4.38 0.71 9.37
C ARG A 27 -3.18 1.22 10.15
N VAL A 28 -2.00 0.67 9.85
CA VAL A 28 -0.75 1.06 10.50
C VAL A 28 0.19 1.73 9.50
N GLN A 29 0.65 2.94 9.81
CA GLN A 29 1.62 3.68 8.98
C GLN A 29 2.79 4.17 9.83
N ILE A 30 4.01 3.91 9.34
CA ILE A 30 5.25 4.37 9.97
C ILE A 30 5.85 5.44 9.06
N HIS A 31 6.22 6.58 9.64
CA HIS A 31 6.81 7.72 8.94
C HIS A 31 5.90 8.32 7.86
N GLY A 32 4.60 8.43 8.15
CA GLY A 32 3.68 9.16 7.31
C GLY A 32 2.29 9.30 7.94
N ASP A 33 1.51 10.20 7.35
CA ASP A 33 0.22 10.59 7.90
C ASP A 33 -0.88 9.62 7.49
N VAL A 34 -1.82 9.37 8.39
CA VAL A 34 -3.01 8.55 8.14
C VAL A 34 -4.22 9.46 8.09
N LYS A 35 -4.92 9.46 6.95
CA LYS A 35 -6.19 10.16 6.79
C LYS A 35 -7.32 9.17 6.55
N ILE A 36 -8.36 9.26 7.36
CA ILE A 36 -9.63 8.55 7.21
C ILE A 36 -10.65 9.55 6.68
N LEU A 37 -11.15 9.33 5.47
CA LEU A 37 -12.11 10.24 4.82
C LEU A 37 -13.52 10.07 5.41
N ALA A 38 -14.38 11.09 5.26
CA ALA A 38 -15.74 11.08 5.83
C ALA A 38 -16.63 9.92 5.34
N ASN A 39 -16.35 9.36 4.17
CA ASN A 39 -17.06 8.23 3.59
C ASN A 39 -16.39 6.86 3.88
N GLU A 40 -15.35 6.85 4.70
CA GLU A 40 -14.55 5.68 5.02
C GLU A 40 -14.87 5.16 6.43
N ILE A 41 -14.98 3.83 6.55
CA ILE A 41 -15.17 3.14 7.83
C ILE A 41 -14.02 2.16 8.00
N VAL A 42 -13.19 2.38 9.03
CA VAL A 42 -12.14 1.45 9.44
C VAL A 42 -12.69 0.58 10.56
N GLY A 43 -12.72 -0.73 10.35
CA GLY A 43 -13.23 -1.69 11.34
C GLY A 43 -12.23 -2.04 12.44
N GLY A 44 -10.94 -1.78 12.21
CA GLY A 44 -9.85 -2.03 13.16
C GLY A 44 -9.20 -0.75 13.70
N ASP A 45 -7.96 -0.89 14.15
CA ASP A 45 -7.17 0.17 14.78
C ASP A 45 -6.46 1.05 13.75
N VAL A 46 -6.33 2.34 14.05
CA VAL A 46 -5.61 3.32 13.24
C VAL A 46 -4.38 3.76 13.99
N VAL A 47 -3.19 3.40 13.51
CA VAL A 47 -1.92 3.69 14.17
C VAL A 47 -0.99 4.46 13.22
N ALA A 48 -0.55 5.65 13.63
CA ALA A 48 0.52 6.39 12.96
C ALA A 48 1.72 6.60 13.88
N VAL A 49 2.90 6.25 13.39
CA VAL A 49 4.18 6.46 14.09
C VAL A 49 5.00 7.48 13.31
N MET A 50 5.44 8.56 13.97
CA MET A 50 6.11 9.71 13.34
C MET A 50 5.30 10.37 12.22
N GLY A 51 3.98 10.42 12.38
CA GLY A 51 3.04 11.03 11.43
C GLY A 51 1.76 11.41 12.13
N ASP A 52 0.95 12.23 11.47
CA ASP A 52 -0.31 12.73 12.03
C ASP A 52 -1.47 11.82 11.65
N VAL A 53 -2.48 11.73 12.52
CA VAL A 53 -3.74 11.03 12.24
C VAL A 53 -4.85 12.04 12.06
N THR A 54 -5.55 12.00 10.92
CA THR A 54 -6.77 12.79 10.70
C THR A 54 -7.96 11.86 10.49
N VAL A 55 -8.97 11.95 11.34
CA VAL A 55 -10.18 11.13 11.26
C VAL A 55 -11.37 12.01 10.91
N ASP A 56 -11.78 11.99 9.65
CA ASP A 56 -13.03 12.63 9.19
C ASP A 56 -14.20 11.62 9.13
N GLY A 57 -13.88 10.33 8.98
CA GLY A 57 -14.85 9.22 8.89
C GLY A 57 -15.13 8.52 10.20
N LYS A 58 -15.33 7.19 10.14
CA LYS A 58 -15.62 6.35 11.31
C LYS A 58 -14.51 5.33 11.55
N VAL A 59 -14.03 5.24 12.78
CA VAL A 59 -13.08 4.23 13.25
C VAL A 59 -13.73 3.40 14.34
N MET A 60 -13.79 2.08 14.16
CA MET A 60 -14.40 1.16 15.12
C MET A 60 -13.41 0.71 16.21
N GLY A 61 -12.11 0.67 15.91
CA GLY A 61 -11.06 0.38 16.87
C GLY A 61 -10.46 1.64 17.52
N ASP A 62 -9.20 1.51 17.94
CA ASP A 62 -8.44 2.55 18.61
C ASP A 62 -7.72 3.46 17.62
N VAL A 63 -7.46 4.71 18.01
CA VAL A 63 -6.66 5.68 17.26
C VAL A 63 -5.40 6.01 18.04
N VAL A 64 -4.24 5.64 17.51
CA VAL A 64 -2.94 5.84 18.17
C VAL A 64 -2.02 6.70 17.30
N ALA A 65 -1.56 7.84 17.81
CA ALA A 65 -0.54 8.66 17.17
C ALA A 65 0.71 8.77 18.06
N VAL A 66 1.87 8.39 17.53
CA VAL A 66 3.15 8.44 18.25
C VAL A 66 4.06 9.45 17.56
N MET A 67 4.54 10.45 18.30
CA MET A 67 5.36 11.57 17.79
C MET A 67 4.68 12.35 16.66
N GLY A 68 3.37 12.51 16.75
CA GLY A 68 2.52 13.25 15.81
C GLY A 68 1.21 13.65 16.45
N ASP A 69 0.42 14.45 15.75
CA ASP A 69 -0.85 14.98 16.25
C ASP A 69 -2.02 14.11 15.78
N ALA A 70 -3.09 14.04 16.60
CA ALA A 70 -4.35 13.39 16.21
C ALA A 70 -5.47 14.42 16.10
N ILE A 71 -6.03 14.57 14.90
CA ILE A 71 -7.13 15.48 14.58
C ILE A 71 -8.39 14.64 14.35
N ILE A 72 -9.35 14.74 15.25
CA ILE A 72 -10.60 13.98 15.20
C ILE A 72 -11.75 14.92 14.84
N ASN A 73 -12.32 14.70 13.65
CA ASN A 73 -13.50 15.41 13.15
C ASN A 73 -14.74 14.50 13.08
N GLY A 74 -14.53 13.19 12.90
CA GLY A 74 -15.55 12.16 12.78
C GLY A 74 -15.79 11.35 14.06
N GLU A 75 -16.05 10.06 13.89
CA GLU A 75 -16.47 9.15 14.97
C GLU A 75 -15.38 8.09 15.27
N VAL A 76 -15.03 7.93 16.55
CA VAL A 76 -14.12 6.90 17.05
C VAL A 76 -14.81 6.12 18.16
N ILE A 77 -14.98 4.82 17.97
CA ILE A 77 -15.63 3.95 18.95
C ILE A 77 -14.63 3.56 20.07
N GLY A 78 -13.38 3.26 19.71
CA GLY A 78 -12.32 2.92 20.66
C GLY A 78 -11.66 4.13 21.34
N ASP A 79 -10.46 3.88 21.86
CA ASP A 79 -9.65 4.84 22.58
C ASP A 79 -8.83 5.72 21.62
N VAL A 80 -8.54 6.96 22.04
CA VAL A 80 -7.61 7.85 21.33
C VAL A 80 -6.38 8.09 22.18
N VAL A 81 -5.24 7.56 21.73
CA VAL A 81 -3.96 7.64 22.43
C VAL A 81 -2.96 8.46 21.60
N VAL A 82 -2.41 9.52 22.18
CA VAL A 82 -1.37 10.33 21.55
C VAL A 82 -0.16 10.43 22.44
N ILE A 83 1.03 10.15 21.89
CA ILE A 83 2.29 10.16 22.62
C ILE A 83 3.23 11.18 21.97
N GLY A 84 3.66 12.20 22.70
CA GLY A 84 4.61 13.20 22.19
C GLY A 84 4.05 14.17 21.14
N GLY A 85 2.72 14.28 21.08
CA GLY A 85 2.00 15.26 20.25
C GLY A 85 0.70 15.69 20.94
N HIS A 86 -0.21 16.27 20.17
CA HIS A 86 -1.46 16.85 20.66
C HIS A 86 -2.69 16.20 20.06
N VAL A 87 -3.75 16.08 20.86
CA VAL A 87 -5.08 15.70 20.37
C VAL A 87 -5.90 16.96 20.11
N THR A 88 -6.38 17.12 18.88
CA THR A 88 -7.33 18.17 18.49
C THR A 88 -8.67 17.55 18.13
N ARG A 89 -9.75 18.08 18.71
CA ARG A 89 -11.12 17.62 18.47
C ARG A 89 -11.95 18.74 17.88
N SER A 90 -12.74 18.42 16.86
CA SER A 90 -13.80 19.28 16.35
C SER A 90 -15.07 19.16 17.18
N ASP A 91 -15.95 20.16 17.11
CA ASP A 91 -17.28 20.16 17.73
C ASP A 91 -18.18 19.03 17.21
N THR A 92 -17.90 18.52 16.01
CA THR A 92 -18.61 17.40 15.39
C THR A 92 -18.07 16.03 15.79
N SER A 93 -16.96 15.98 16.52
CA SER A 93 -16.28 14.73 16.84
C SER A 93 -17.03 13.93 17.90
N LYS A 94 -17.05 12.61 17.74
CA LYS A 94 -17.64 11.67 18.70
C LYS A 94 -16.62 10.62 19.07
N ILE A 95 -16.23 10.58 20.32
CA ILE A 95 -15.28 9.59 20.85
C ILE A 95 -15.95 8.88 21.99
N TYR A 96 -16.14 7.57 21.84
CA TYR A 96 -16.81 6.75 22.84
C TYR A 96 -15.84 6.15 23.87
N GLY A 97 -14.59 5.91 23.46
CA GLY A 97 -13.53 5.48 24.34
C GLY A 97 -12.83 6.61 25.10
N LYS A 98 -11.71 6.26 25.72
CA LYS A 98 -10.88 7.15 26.52
C LYS A 98 -9.90 7.92 25.65
N VAL A 99 -9.64 9.15 26.08
CA VAL A 99 -8.61 10.00 25.48
C VAL A 99 -7.40 10.03 26.40
N THR A 100 -6.25 9.62 25.88
CA THR A 100 -4.99 9.63 26.60
C THR A 100 -3.96 10.41 25.80
N GLN A 101 -3.52 11.56 26.33
CA GLN A 101 -2.42 12.33 25.77
C GLN A 101 -1.22 12.25 26.71
N ILE A 102 -0.14 11.65 26.24
CA ILE A 102 1.11 11.49 26.98
C ILE A 102 2.09 12.53 26.43
N GLY A 103 2.24 13.62 27.16
CA GLY A 103 3.26 14.63 26.88
C GLY A 103 4.66 14.07 27.13
N VAL A 104 5.60 14.41 26.26
CA VAL A 104 7.00 14.09 26.45
C VAL A 104 7.68 15.34 26.99
N GLY A 105 8.22 15.27 28.22
CA GLY A 105 8.68 16.45 28.98
C GLY A 105 9.64 17.36 28.21
N GLU A 106 9.70 18.65 28.58
CA GLU A 106 10.30 19.74 27.80
C GLU A 106 11.68 19.44 27.17
N GLY A 107 12.54 18.71 27.88
CA GLY A 107 13.87 18.31 27.36
C GLY A 107 13.82 17.33 26.19
N ILE A 108 12.95 16.32 26.24
CA ILE A 108 12.75 15.36 25.14
C ILE A 108 11.76 15.93 24.11
N GLY A 109 10.78 16.73 24.54
CA GLY A 109 9.83 17.42 23.66
C GLY A 109 10.51 18.32 22.63
N ASN A 110 11.59 19.01 23.02
CA ASN A 110 12.40 19.81 22.09
C ASN A 110 13.19 18.96 21.10
N MET A 111 13.71 17.80 21.53
CA MET A 111 14.39 16.85 20.64
C MET A 111 13.42 16.24 19.64
N ILE A 112 12.22 15.85 20.09
CA ILE A 112 11.13 15.35 19.24
C ILE A 112 10.67 16.43 18.27
N ARG A 113 10.41 17.67 18.73
CA ARG A 113 10.02 18.79 17.84
C ARG A 113 11.07 19.11 16.79
N ASN A 114 12.36 18.98 17.11
CA ASN A 114 13.43 19.18 16.15
C ASN A 114 13.51 18.01 15.15
N PHE A 115 13.29 16.77 15.61
CA PHE A 115 13.20 15.60 14.75
C PHE A 115 11.96 15.65 13.85
N THR A 116 10.79 16.05 14.35
CA THR A 116 9.56 16.19 13.55
C THR A 116 9.60 17.41 12.63
N ARG A 117 10.34 18.49 12.92
CA ARG A 117 10.62 19.54 11.92
C ARG A 117 11.45 19.03 10.75
N PHE A 118 12.32 18.08 11.01
CA PHE A 118 12.92 17.24 10.00
C PHE A 118 11.91 16.14 9.62
N ARG A 119 10.78 16.51 9.00
CA ARG A 119 10.00 15.56 8.18
C ARG A 119 10.66 15.53 6.80
N PRO A 120 11.73 14.76 6.54
CA PRO A 120 12.04 14.46 5.16
C PRO A 120 10.75 13.84 4.59
N ARG A 121 10.30 14.32 3.43
CA ARG A 121 9.25 13.65 2.66
C ARG A 121 9.82 12.33 2.11
N PHE A 122 10.23 11.43 3.00
CA PHE A 122 10.39 10.05 2.65
C PHE A 122 9.00 9.46 2.66
N ASN A 123 8.41 9.40 1.48
CA ASN A 123 7.27 8.55 1.23
C ASN A 123 7.73 7.12 1.57
N PHE A 124 7.38 6.64 2.77
CA PHE A 124 7.58 5.27 3.27
C PHE A 124 6.20 4.63 3.49
N GLY A 125 5.23 4.90 2.62
CA GLY A 125 3.99 4.14 2.61
C GLY A 125 4.32 2.65 2.48
N GLY A 126 3.67 1.78 3.26
CA GLY A 126 3.79 0.32 3.15
C GLY A 126 3.67 -0.21 1.70
N SER A 127 3.13 0.62 0.81
CA SER A 127 3.28 0.61 -0.64
C SER A 127 4.66 0.21 -1.17
N TYR A 128 5.83 0.57 -0.59
CA TYR A 128 7.12 0.25 -1.23
C TYR A 128 7.49 -1.22 -1.17
N VAL A 129 7.26 -1.89 -0.03
CA VAL A 129 7.54 -3.32 0.12
C VAL A 129 6.55 -4.13 -0.69
N PHE A 130 5.26 -3.80 -0.64
CA PHE A 130 4.22 -4.47 -1.43
C PHE A 130 4.32 -4.19 -2.94
N TYR A 131 4.67 -2.97 -3.36
CA TYR A 131 4.90 -2.62 -4.78
C TYR A 131 6.17 -3.27 -5.33
N SER A 132 7.23 -3.34 -4.53
CA SER A 132 8.46 -4.04 -4.93
C SER A 132 8.25 -5.54 -5.01
N ALA A 133 7.57 -6.14 -4.01
CA ALA A 133 7.19 -7.54 -4.02
C ALA A 133 6.27 -7.87 -5.20
N TYR A 134 5.31 -7.00 -5.54
CA TYR A 134 4.44 -7.16 -6.71
C TYR A 134 5.20 -7.08 -8.03
N LYS A 135 6.14 -6.14 -8.19
CA LYS A 135 7.01 -6.08 -9.37
C LYS A 135 7.83 -7.35 -9.53
N ILE A 136 8.39 -7.87 -8.43
CA ILE A 136 9.18 -9.09 -8.43
C ILE A 136 8.30 -10.30 -8.78
N ALA A 137 7.12 -10.43 -8.15
CA ALA A 137 6.17 -11.51 -8.42
C ALA A 137 5.67 -11.48 -9.88
N ARG A 138 5.38 -10.29 -10.43
CA ARG A 138 5.00 -10.15 -11.85
C ARG A 138 6.14 -10.53 -12.79
N PHE A 139 7.36 -10.11 -12.49
CA PHE A 139 8.54 -10.48 -13.28
C PHE A 139 8.73 -12.00 -13.31
N LEU A 140 8.66 -12.65 -12.13
CA LEU A 140 8.71 -14.11 -12.02
C LEU A 140 7.54 -14.78 -12.77
N GLY A 141 6.34 -14.22 -12.69
CA GLY A 141 5.17 -14.69 -13.43
C GLY A 141 5.36 -14.63 -14.95
N THR A 142 5.95 -13.55 -15.48
CA THR A 142 6.24 -13.44 -16.92
C THR A 142 7.29 -14.44 -17.38
N ILE A 143 8.31 -14.73 -16.55
CA ILE A 143 9.31 -15.75 -16.84
C ILE A 143 8.69 -17.15 -16.82
N ALA A 144 7.86 -17.45 -15.82
CA ALA A 144 7.14 -18.72 -15.73
C ALA A 144 6.20 -18.93 -16.94
N LEU A 145 5.50 -17.88 -17.37
CA LEU A 145 4.65 -17.93 -18.57
C LEU A 145 5.48 -18.14 -19.85
N ALA A 146 6.62 -17.45 -19.99
CA ALA A 146 7.52 -17.64 -21.12
C ALA A 146 8.05 -19.09 -21.17
N ALA A 147 8.47 -19.63 -20.03
CA ALA A 147 8.92 -21.02 -19.91
C ALA A 147 7.79 -22.01 -20.25
N LEU A 148 6.57 -21.76 -19.77
CA LEU A 148 5.40 -22.56 -20.09
C LEU A 148 5.11 -22.57 -21.60
N CYS A 149 5.21 -21.43 -22.27
CA CYS A 149 5.04 -21.34 -23.74
C CYS A 149 6.07 -22.18 -24.49
N VAL A 150 7.33 -22.21 -24.04
CA VAL A 150 8.39 -23.05 -24.62
C VAL A 150 8.09 -24.54 -24.44
N ILE A 151 7.58 -24.92 -23.27
CA ILE A 151 7.23 -26.31 -22.96
C ILE A 151 5.99 -26.77 -23.73
N LEU A 152 4.99 -25.91 -23.89
CA LEU A 152 3.71 -26.26 -24.50
C LEU A 152 3.77 -26.23 -26.04
N PHE A 153 4.67 -25.43 -26.63
CA PHE A 153 4.86 -25.30 -28.08
C PHE A 153 6.34 -25.37 -28.51
N PRO A 154 7.06 -26.46 -28.20
CA PRO A 154 8.51 -26.53 -28.41
C PRO A 154 8.91 -26.42 -29.89
N ASN A 155 8.09 -26.94 -30.80
CA ASN A 155 8.38 -26.93 -32.23
C ASN A 155 8.24 -25.54 -32.84
N SER A 156 7.22 -24.78 -32.44
CA SER A 156 7.01 -23.41 -32.91
C SER A 156 8.16 -22.50 -32.46
N VAL A 157 8.62 -22.64 -31.21
CA VAL A 157 9.75 -21.87 -30.69
C VAL A 157 11.06 -22.22 -31.42
N LYS A 158 11.34 -23.50 -31.69
CA LYS A 158 12.55 -23.92 -32.43
C LYS A 158 12.59 -23.39 -33.86
N VAL A 159 11.46 -23.33 -34.56
CA VAL A 159 11.39 -22.78 -35.92
C VAL A 159 11.69 -21.29 -35.91
N VAL A 160 11.11 -20.56 -34.95
CA VAL A 160 11.37 -19.12 -34.79
C VAL A 160 12.84 -18.87 -34.43
N ALA A 161 13.41 -19.64 -33.50
CA ALA A 161 14.82 -19.52 -33.11
C ALA A 161 15.77 -19.70 -34.30
N LYS A 162 15.60 -20.77 -35.09
CA LYS A 162 16.39 -20.98 -36.32
C LYS A 162 16.24 -19.85 -37.33
N ALA A 163 15.04 -19.30 -37.45
CA ALA A 163 14.79 -18.22 -38.36
C ALA A 163 15.46 -16.91 -37.89
N VAL A 164 15.63 -16.71 -36.58
CA VAL A 164 16.32 -15.54 -36.00
C VAL A 164 17.83 -15.63 -36.23
N ASP A 165 18.41 -16.81 -36.08
CA ASP A 165 19.86 -17.04 -36.29
C ASP A 165 20.32 -16.72 -37.72
N MET A 166 19.45 -16.88 -38.73
CA MET A 166 19.82 -16.69 -40.12
C MET A 166 20.06 -15.22 -40.51
N GLN A 167 19.33 -14.26 -39.93
CA GLN A 167 19.43 -12.82 -40.26
C GLN A 167 19.02 -11.93 -39.06
N PRO A 168 19.89 -11.78 -38.05
CA PRO A 168 19.54 -11.09 -36.81
C PRO A 168 19.23 -9.60 -37.02
N GLY A 169 20.05 -8.89 -37.80
CA GLY A 169 19.91 -7.43 -37.97
C GLY A 169 18.62 -7.00 -38.68
N ARG A 170 18.22 -7.73 -39.73
CA ARG A 170 16.99 -7.42 -40.49
C ARG A 170 15.73 -7.70 -39.68
N LYS A 171 15.77 -8.70 -38.78
CA LYS A 171 14.63 -9.05 -37.94
C LYS A 171 14.43 -8.12 -36.75
N VAL A 172 15.51 -7.59 -36.19
CA VAL A 172 15.43 -6.50 -35.20
C VAL A 172 14.82 -5.25 -35.83
N LEU A 173 15.24 -4.88 -37.05
CA LEU A 173 14.67 -3.75 -37.79
C LEU A 173 13.17 -3.90 -38.06
N ILE A 174 12.70 -5.09 -38.45
CA ILE A 174 11.27 -5.35 -38.69
C ILE A 174 10.45 -5.36 -37.38
N GLY A 175 11.04 -5.71 -36.25
CA GLY A 175 10.35 -5.67 -34.96
C GLY A 175 10.35 -4.30 -34.26
N LEU A 176 11.25 -3.39 -34.67
CA LEU A 176 11.36 -2.02 -34.14
C LEU A 176 10.48 -1.02 -34.92
N LEU A 177 10.23 -1.30 -36.20
CA LEU A 177 9.32 -0.56 -37.08
C LEU A 177 7.86 -0.95 -36.82
#